data_AF-A0A3D0NYM2-F1
#
_entry.id   AF-A0A3D0NYM2-F1
#
_cell.length_a   1.000
_cell.length_b   1.000
_cell.length_c   1.000
_cell.angle_alpha   90.00
_cell.angle_beta   90.00
_cell.angle_gamma   90.00
#
_symmetry.space_group_name_H-M   'P 1'
#
loop_
_entity.id
_entity.type
_entity.pdbx_description
1 polymer ?
#
loop_
_entity_poly.entity_id
_entity_poly.type
_entity_poly.pdbx_seq_one_letter_code
_entity_poly.pdbx_strand_id
1 'polypeptide(L)'
;MNKANLDRKKAWKAEQKVLAKAAFPLPNDLLAEFFEFVEVSVGKEGCDRSRRFTEKWLVSKQIAQEPFTSWLETNGGFCDCEVAGNVFQHWEENR
;
A
#
# COMPACT_ATOMS: atom_id res chain seq x y z
N MET A 1 -18.01 -26.06 -10.27
CA MET A 1 -18.26 -24.59 -10.14
C MET A 1 -18.93 -24.11 -11.43
N ASN A 2 -20.06 -23.42 -11.38
CA ASN A 2 -20.83 -22.99 -12.57
C ASN A 2 -20.16 -21.78 -13.26
N LYS A 3 -20.10 -21.77 -14.60
CA LYS A 3 -19.55 -20.68 -15.43
C LYS A 3 -20.11 -19.30 -15.06
N ALA A 4 -21.42 -19.19 -14.82
CA ALA A 4 -22.04 -17.93 -14.41
C ALA A 4 -21.51 -17.39 -13.07
N ASN A 5 -21.15 -18.28 -12.13
CA ASN A 5 -20.54 -17.88 -10.85
C ASN A 5 -19.09 -17.40 -11.02
N LEU A 6 -18.36 -18.00 -11.95
CA LEU A 6 -17.00 -17.57 -12.31
C LEU A 6 -17.01 -16.18 -12.93
N ASP A 7 -17.92 -15.94 -13.88
CA ASP A 7 -18.03 -14.65 -14.59
C ASP A 7 -18.42 -13.53 -13.63
N ARG A 8 -19.39 -13.78 -12.73
CA ARG A 8 -19.76 -12.82 -11.67
C ARG A 8 -18.60 -12.53 -10.72
N LYS A 9 -17.85 -13.54 -10.30
CA LYS A 9 -16.66 -13.36 -9.44
C LYS A 9 -15.58 -12.53 -10.14
N LYS A 10 -15.38 -12.74 -11.45
CA LYS A 10 -14.43 -11.97 -12.25
C LYS A 10 -14.83 -10.50 -12.38
N ALA A 11 -16.11 -10.23 -12.67
CA ALA A 11 -16.64 -8.87 -12.76
C ALA A 11 -16.48 -8.12 -11.42
N TRP A 12 -16.85 -8.77 -10.32
CA TRP A 12 -16.69 -8.19 -8.98
C TRP A 12 -15.22 -7.88 -8.66
N LYS A 13 -14.28 -8.80 -8.93
CA LYS A 13 -12.85 -8.54 -8.72
C LYS A 13 -12.32 -7.37 -9.56
N ALA A 14 -12.78 -7.23 -10.80
CA ALA A 14 -12.38 -6.13 -11.66
C ALA A 14 -12.87 -4.78 -11.11
N GLU A 15 -14.10 -4.72 -10.63
CA GLU A 15 -14.66 -3.53 -9.98
C GLU A 15 -13.88 -3.18 -8.70
N GLN A 16 -13.58 -4.16 -7.85
CA GLN A 16 -12.79 -3.93 -6.63
C GLN A 16 -11.39 -3.39 -6.95
N LYS A 17 -10.73 -3.90 -8.00
CA LYS A 17 -9.41 -3.41 -8.41
C LYS A 17 -9.46 -1.95 -8.89
N VAL A 18 -10.52 -1.55 -9.59
CA VAL A 18 -10.73 -0.16 -10.01
C VAL A 18 -10.89 0.76 -8.79
N LEU A 19 -11.69 0.35 -7.81
CA LEU A 19 -11.89 1.11 -6.57
C LEU A 19 -10.61 1.22 -5.74
N ALA A 20 -9.87 0.12 -5.59
CA ALA A 20 -8.60 0.11 -4.86
C ALA A 20 -7.57 1.05 -5.50
N LYS A 21 -7.41 0.98 -6.83
CA LYS A 21 -6.49 1.86 -7.57
C LYS A 21 -6.88 3.34 -7.47
N ALA A 22 -8.18 3.64 -7.47
CA ALA A 22 -8.68 5.00 -7.28
C ALA A 22 -8.43 5.54 -5.86
N ALA A 23 -8.25 4.67 -4.87
CA ALA A 23 -7.96 5.03 -3.48
C ALA A 23 -6.46 5.22 -3.20
N PHE A 24 -5.58 4.96 -4.16
CA PHE A 24 -4.14 5.16 -3.97
C PHE A 24 -3.82 6.63 -3.69
N PRO A 25 -3.05 6.93 -2.63
CA PRO A 25 -2.81 8.32 -2.21
C PRO A 25 -1.77 9.03 -3.06
N LEU A 26 -1.03 8.30 -3.90
CA LEU A 26 0.03 8.81 -4.78
C LEU A 26 0.05 8.04 -6.11
N PRO A 27 0.68 8.61 -7.16
CA PRO A 27 0.98 7.90 -8.39
C PRO A 27 1.84 6.64 -8.16
N ASN A 28 1.66 5.64 -9.02
CA ASN A 28 2.36 4.34 -8.91
C ASN A 28 3.89 4.46 -8.83
N ASP A 29 4.50 5.39 -9.55
CA ASP A 29 5.97 5.52 -9.55
C ASP A 29 6.48 6.02 -8.18
N LEU A 30 5.72 6.92 -7.53
CA LEU A 30 6.04 7.37 -6.17
C LEU A 30 5.74 6.30 -5.12
N LEU A 31 4.67 5.51 -5.30
CA LEU A 31 4.40 4.37 -4.41
C LEU A 31 5.49 3.29 -4.54
N ALA A 32 5.98 3.02 -5.76
CA ALA A 32 7.09 2.10 -5.98
C ALA A 32 8.35 2.57 -5.24
N GLU A 33 8.71 3.84 -5.38
CA GLU A 33 9.84 4.44 -4.66
C GLU A 33 9.65 4.39 -3.13
N PHE A 34 8.43 4.66 -2.66
CA PHE A 34 8.08 4.59 -1.25
C PHE A 34 8.29 3.18 -0.68
N PHE A 35 7.73 2.16 -1.33
CA PHE A 35 7.83 0.78 -0.85
C PHE A 35 9.28 0.29 -0.90
N GLU A 36 10.03 0.59 -1.96
CA GLU A 36 11.46 0.27 -2.02
C GLU A 36 12.23 0.89 -0.85
N PHE A 37 11.99 2.17 -0.55
CA PHE A 37 12.63 2.85 0.57
C PHE A 37 12.30 2.18 1.92
N VAL A 38 11.02 1.87 2.17
CA VAL A 38 10.59 1.26 3.43
C VAL A 38 11.14 -0.16 3.56
N GLU A 39 11.03 -0.99 2.51
CA GLU A 39 11.57 -2.35 2.49
C GLU A 39 13.08 -2.40 2.77
N VAL A 40 13.86 -1.55 2.08
CA VAL A 40 15.31 -1.48 2.27
C VAL A 40 15.66 -1.01 3.68
N SER A 41 14.91 -0.04 4.22
CA SER A 41 15.16 0.51 5.56
C SER A 41 14.84 -0.52 6.65
N VAL A 42 13.70 -1.20 6.54
CA VAL A 42 13.30 -2.29 7.45
C VAL A 42 14.27 -3.46 7.34
N GLY A 43 14.72 -3.82 6.14
CA GLY A 43 15.69 -4.91 5.94
C GLY A 43 17.06 -4.63 6.57
N LYS A 44 17.47 -3.37 6.66
CA LYS A 44 18.76 -2.95 7.25
C LYS A 44 18.70 -2.78 8.76
N GLU A 45 17.64 -2.14 9.26
CA GLU A 45 17.57 -1.68 10.66
C GLU A 45 16.53 -2.43 11.50
N GLY A 46 15.76 -3.33 10.88
CA GLY A 46 14.63 -4.00 11.51
C GLY A 46 13.43 -3.08 11.72
N CYS A 47 12.34 -3.68 12.20
CA CYS A 47 11.13 -2.95 12.58
C CYS A 47 11.05 -2.76 14.10
N ASP A 48 10.78 -1.52 14.54
CA ASP A 48 10.55 -1.17 15.95
C ASP A 48 9.07 -0.98 16.31
N ARG A 49 8.17 -1.41 15.42
CA ARG A 49 6.71 -1.24 15.53
C ARG A 49 6.22 0.20 15.42
N SER A 50 7.06 1.10 14.89
CA SER A 50 6.67 2.45 14.48
C SER A 50 6.61 2.58 12.95
N ARG A 51 6.26 3.78 12.47
CA ARG A 51 6.28 4.19 11.06
C ARG A 51 7.42 5.18 10.77
N ARG A 52 8.54 5.08 11.50
CA ARG A 52 9.64 6.06 11.42
C ARG A 52 10.20 6.23 10.02
N PHE A 53 10.27 5.15 9.22
CA PHE A 53 10.75 5.22 7.85
C PHE A 53 9.70 5.82 6.93
N THR A 54 8.44 5.40 7.08
CA THR A 54 7.32 6.02 6.38
C THR A 54 7.28 7.53 6.59
N GLU A 55 7.30 7.98 7.85
CA GLU A 55 7.29 9.40 8.22
C GLU A 55 8.49 10.15 7.63
N LYS A 56 9.69 9.56 7.74
CA LYS A 56 10.92 10.12 7.16
C LYS A 56 10.81 10.30 5.65
N TRP A 57 10.27 9.33 4.94
CA TRP A 57 10.09 9.40 3.49
C TRP A 57 9.09 10.49 3.10
N LEU A 58 7.93 10.54 3.77
CA LEU A 58 6.90 11.55 3.53
C LEU A 58 7.45 12.97 3.74
N VAL A 59 8.19 13.20 4.83
CA VAL A 59 8.85 14.48 5.11
C VAL A 59 9.86 14.82 4.00
N SER A 60 10.67 13.84 3.57
CA SER A 60 11.67 14.06 2.51
C SER A 60 11.06 14.43 1.15
N LYS A 61 9.83 13.98 0.89
CA LYS A 61 9.06 14.26 -0.34
C LYS A 61 8.08 15.43 -0.19
N GLN A 62 8.02 16.05 0.99
CA GLN A 62 7.06 17.10 1.32
C GLN A 62 5.60 16.68 1.10
N ILE A 63 5.30 15.41 1.36
CA ILE A 63 3.96 14.84 1.23
C ILE A 63 3.25 14.97 2.58
N ALA A 64 2.00 15.42 2.53
CA ALA A 64 1.16 15.51 3.73
C ALA A 64 0.92 14.12 4.33
N GLN A 65 0.98 14.02 5.67
CA GLN A 65 0.74 12.75 6.36
C GLN A 65 -0.68 12.24 6.15
N GLU A 66 -1.68 13.11 6.22
CA GLU A 66 -3.05 12.78 5.81
C GLU A 66 -3.29 13.26 4.37
N PRO A 67 -3.97 12.47 3.51
CA PRO A 67 -4.67 11.21 3.79
C PRO A 67 -3.81 9.93 3.68
N PHE A 68 -2.48 10.06 3.53
CA PHE A 68 -1.59 8.93 3.27
C PHE A 68 -1.61 7.89 4.41
N THR A 69 -1.50 8.34 5.66
CA THR A 69 -1.52 7.49 6.85
C THR A 69 -2.85 6.75 7.00
N SER A 70 -3.99 7.43 6.79
CA SER A 70 -5.30 6.78 6.80
C SER A 70 -5.41 5.65 5.77
N TRP A 71 -4.83 5.83 4.58
CA TRP A 71 -4.76 4.79 3.57
C TRP A 71 -3.88 3.61 4.00
N LEU A 72 -2.73 3.85 4.64
CA LEU A 72 -1.89 2.79 5.20
C LEU A 72 -2.66 1.97 6.24
N GLU A 73 -3.31 2.63 7.20
CA GLU A 73 -4.03 1.99 8.30
C GLU A 73 -5.21 1.15 7.81
N THR A 74 -5.96 1.67 6.83
CA THR A 74 -7.07 0.93 6.20
C THR A 74 -6.60 -0.36 5.52
N ASN A 75 -5.35 -0.38 5.07
CA ASN A 75 -4.72 -1.54 4.43
C ASN A 75 -3.77 -2.31 5.38
N GLY A 76 -3.89 -2.06 6.69
CA GLY A 76 -3.20 -2.82 7.72
C GLY A 76 -1.73 -2.46 7.93
N GLY A 77 -1.31 -1.24 7.58
CA GLY A 77 0.06 -0.72 7.77
C GLY A 77 0.20 0.16 9.02
N PHE A 78 0.34 -0.45 10.20
CA PHE A 78 0.52 0.27 11.47
C PHE A 78 2.00 0.36 11.91
N CYS A 79 2.86 -0.55 11.44
CA CYS A 79 4.34 -0.42 11.46
C CYS A 79 4.92 -0.38 10.04
N ASP A 80 6.17 0.07 9.90
CA ASP A 80 6.91 -0.02 8.62
C ASP A 80 6.99 -1.46 8.08
N CYS A 81 7.03 -2.47 8.97
CA CYS A 81 6.99 -3.89 8.58
C CYS A 81 5.70 -4.31 7.88
N GLU A 82 4.57 -3.80 8.35
CA GLU A 82 3.25 -4.07 7.80
C GLU A 82 2.99 -3.21 6.57
N VAL A 83 3.59 -2.02 6.48
CA VAL A 83 3.61 -1.23 5.25
C VAL A 83 4.32 -1.99 4.12
N ALA A 84 5.52 -2.50 4.39
CA ALA A 84 6.29 -3.32 3.44
C ALA A 84 5.65 -4.68 3.12
N GLY A 85 4.80 -5.22 4.01
CA GLY A 85 4.10 -6.47 3.80
C GLY A 85 2.69 -6.28 3.24
N ASN A 86 1.77 -5.88 4.12
CA ASN A 86 0.33 -5.81 3.85
C ASN A 86 0.01 -4.74 2.79
N VAL A 87 0.55 -3.53 2.98
CA VAL A 87 0.16 -2.39 2.13
C VAL A 87 0.85 -2.47 0.77
N PHE A 88 2.11 -2.90 0.72
CA PHE A 88 2.80 -3.23 -0.53
C PHE A 88 2.05 -4.30 -1.33
N GLN A 89 1.65 -5.41 -0.68
CA GLN A 89 0.87 -6.45 -1.35
C GLN A 89 -0.47 -5.91 -1.88
N HIS A 90 -1.20 -5.12 -1.07
CA HIS A 90 -2.44 -4.48 -1.51
C HIS A 90 -2.21 -3.62 -2.76
N TRP A 91 -1.16 -2.81 -2.77
CA TRP A 91 -0.82 -1.97 -3.92
C TRP A 91 -0.44 -2.80 -5.16
N GLU A 92 0.45 -3.78 -5.03
CA GLU A 92 0.95 -4.59 -6.15
C GLU A 92 -0.17 -5.42 -6.81
N GLU A 93 -1.11 -5.95 -6.02
CA GLU A 93 -2.27 -6.66 -6.56
C GLU A 93 -3.23 -5.73 -7.34
N ASN A 94 -3.27 -4.45 -6.99
CA ASN A 94 -4.28 -3.49 -7.48
C ASN A 94 -3.75 -2.40 -8.43
N ARG A 95 -2.43 -2.27 -8.64
CA ARG A 95 -1.84 -1.30 -9.59
C ARG A 95 -2.16 -1.57 -11.06
#